data_AF-B0TUG8-F1
#
_entry.id   AF-B0TUG8-F1
#
_cell.length_a   1.000
_cell.length_b   1.000
_cell.length_c   1.000
_cell.angle_alpha   90.00
_cell.angle_beta   90.00
_cell.angle_gamma   90.00
#
_symmetry.space_group_name_H-M   'P 1'
#
loop_
_entity.id
_entity.type
_entity.pdbx_description
1 polymer ?
#
loop_
_entity_poly.entity_id
_entity_poly.type
_entity_poly.pdbx_seq_one_letter_code
_entity_poly.pdbx_strand_id
1 'polypeptide(L)' 'MMTQSGNPEIQEKGQSNLIASFGSLAKANEYLLEQDRK' A
#
# COMPACT_ATOMS: atom_id res chain seq x y z
N MET A 1 4.16 -13.68 10.84
CA MET A 1 2.88 -13.89 10.12
C MET A 1 1.96 -12.75 10.50
N MET A 2 1.33 -12.04 9.55
CA MET A 2 0.42 -10.95 9.89
C MET A 2 -0.81 -11.53 10.61
N THR A 3 -1.05 -11.11 11.85
CA THR A 3 -2.24 -11.50 12.60
C THR A 3 -3.45 -10.82 11.99
N GLN A 4 -4.33 -11.60 11.35
CA GLN A 4 -5.60 -11.07 10.86
C GLN A 4 -6.58 -10.90 12.02
N SER A 5 -7.27 -9.75 12.03
CA SER A 5 -8.41 -9.54 12.91
C SER A 5 -9.56 -10.47 12.50
N GLY A 6 -10.23 -11.09 13.47
CA GLY A 6 -11.47 -11.85 13.23
C GLY A 6 -12.70 -10.98 13.01
N ASN A 7 -12.58 -9.65 13.20
CA ASN A 7 -13.63 -8.69 12.87
C ASN A 7 -13.58 -8.33 11.37
N PRO A 8 -14.64 -8.62 10.59
CA PRO A 8 -14.67 -8.39 9.14
C PRO A 8 -14.43 -6.93 8.72
N GLU A 9 -14.98 -5.96 9.45
CA GLU A 9 -14.80 -4.53 9.12
C GLU A 9 -13.35 -4.08 9.30
N ILE A 10 -12.69 -4.58 10.35
CA ILE A 10 -11.28 -4.27 10.61
C ILE A 10 -10.40 -4.91 9.55
N GLN A 11 -10.76 -6.12 9.09
CA GLN A 11 -10.04 -6.82 8.04
C GLN A 11 -10.15 -6.08 6.70
N GLU A 12 -11.35 -5.65 6.32
CA GLU A 12 -11.58 -4.89 5.09
C GLU A 12 -10.85 -3.53 5.11
N LYS A 13 -10.97 -2.78 6.21
CA LYS A 13 -10.23 -1.52 6.39
C LYS A 13 -8.72 -1.73 6.36
N GLY A 14 -8.23 -2.79 7.01
CA GLY A 14 -6.81 -3.15 6.99
C GLY A 14 -6.31 -3.47 5.59
N GLN A 15 -7.06 -4.25 4.81
CA GLN A 15 -6.72 -4.55 3.42
C GLN A 15 -6.71 -3.29 2.54
N SER A 16 -7.74 -2.45 2.66
CA SER A 16 -7.85 -1.20 1.91
C SER A 16 -6.68 -0.25 2.21
N ASN A 17 -6.33 -0.09 3.49
CA ASN A 17 -5.19 0.74 3.91
C ASN A 17 -3.86 0.22 3.39
N LEU A 18 -3.66 -1.11 3.38
CA LEU A 18 -2.46 -1.72 2.83
C LEU A 18 -2.37 -1.48 1.32
N ILE A 19 -3.45 -1.74 0.57
CA ILE A 19 -3.49 -1.53 -0.87
C ILE A 19 -3.18 -0.06 -1.22
N ALA A 20 -3.82 0.88 -0.53
CA ALA A 20 -3.58 2.31 -0.73
C ALA A 20 -2.12 2.68 -0.44
N SER A 21 -1.57 2.22 0.69
CA SER A 21 -0.18 2.52 1.09
C SER A 21 0.83 1.96 0.08
N PHE A 22 0.65 0.72 -0.35
CA PHE A 22 1.56 0.09 -1.33
C PHE A 22 1.42 0.72 -2.71
N GLY A 23 0.21 1.09 -3.14
CA GLY A 23 0.00 1.83 -4.39
C GLY A 23 0.68 3.20 -4.39
N SER A 24 0.58 3.93 -3.27
CA SER A 24 1.28 5.20 -3.09
C SER A 24 2.80 5.06 -3.11
N LEU A 25 3.35 4.02 -2.46
CA LEU A 25 4.79 3.74 -2.48
C LEU A 25 5.28 3.36 -3.88
N ALA A 26 4.54 2.53 -4.61
CA ALA A 26 4.88 2.17 -5.99
C ALA A 26 4.94 3.42 -6.88
N LYS A 27 3.93 4.29 -6.78
CA LYS A 27 3.87 5.55 -7.54
C LYS A 27 4.99 6.53 -7.17
N ALA A 28 5.37 6.60 -5.89
CA ALA A 28 6.50 7.40 -5.46
C ALA A 28 7.82 6.88 -6.05
N ASN A 29 8.01 5.56 -6.10
CA ASN A 29 9.18 4.95 -6.72
C ASN A 29 9.22 5.20 -8.24
N GLU A 30 8.09 5.08 -8.93
CA GLU A 30 7.98 5.41 -10.36
C GLU A 30 8.40 6.85 -10.63
N TYR A 31 7.90 7.80 -9.83
CA TYR A 31 8.28 9.22 -9.95
C TYR A 31 9.79 9.45 -9.79
N LEU A 32 10.42 8.84 -8.78
CA LEU A 32 11.85 8.96 -8.56
C LEU A 32 12.65 8.39 -9.73
N LEU A 33 12.26 7.21 -10.24
CA LEU A 33 12.90 6.59 -11.40
C LEU A 33 12.75 7.43 -12.69
N GLU A 34 11.61 8.11 -12.87
CA GLU A 34 11.41 9.04 -13.98
C GLU A 34 12.28 10.29 -13.85
N GLN A 35 12.52 10.77 -12.63
CA GLN A 35 13.42 11.91 -12.39
C GLN A 35 14.89 11.55 -12.67
N ASP A 36 15.35 10.39 -12.22
CA ASP A 36 16.72 9.92 -12.46
C ASP A 36 17.04 9.67 -13.95
N ARG A 37 16.01 9.55 -14.81
CA ARG A 37 16.16 9.36 -16.26
C ARG A 37 16.23 10.67 -17.06
N LYS A 38 16.02 11.83 -16.43
CA LYS A 38 16.15 13.15 -17.07
C LYS A 38 17.56 13.70 -16.91
#